data_AF-A0A950ZLX2-F1
#
_entry.id   AF-A0A950ZLX2-F1
#
_cell.length_a   1.000
_cell.length_b   1.000
_cell.length_c   1.000
_cell.angle_alpha   90.00
_cell.angle_beta   90.00
_cell.angle_gamma   90.00
#
_symmetry.space_group_name_H-M   'P 1'
#
loop_
_entity.id
_entity.type
_entity.pdbx_description
1 polymer ?
#
loop_
_entity_poly.entity_id
_entity_poly.type
_entity_poly.pdbx_seq_one_letter_code
_entity_poly.pdbx_strand_id
1 'polypeptide(L)' 'KLQEYLDHRRQRERQVLAGLPATVDQLTAKIYTDVPSNLVPMAARNVRACLEKLEAEGRVTHSGEQWRRTA' A
#
# COMPACT_ATOMS: atom_id res chain seq x y z
N LYS A 1 -22.33 -1.31 4.47
CA LYS A 1 -21.50 -2.54 4.68
C LYS A 1 -20.65 -2.96 3.48
N LEU A 2 -21.19 -3.19 2.26
CA LEU A 2 -20.34 -3.49 1.09
C LEU A 2 -19.69 -2.23 0.49
N GLN A 3 -20.45 -1.14 0.36
CA GLN A 3 -19.96 0.11 -0.22
C GLN A 3 -18.83 0.74 0.61
N GLU A 4 -19.00 0.79 1.93
CA GLU A 4 -17.96 1.27 2.87
C GLU A 4 -16.65 0.48 2.73
N TYR A 5 -16.72 -0.86 2.63
CA TYR A 5 -15.54 -1.70 2.45
C TYR A 5 -14.82 -1.41 1.12
N LEU A 6 -15.58 -1.20 0.03
CA LEU A 6 -15.02 -0.83 -1.27
C LEU A 6 -14.37 0.56 -1.25
N ASP A 7 -14.98 1.51 -0.54
CA ASP A 7 -14.45 2.87 -0.42
C ASP A 7 -13.20 2.90 0.45
N HIS A 8 -13.14 2.11 1.52
CA HIS A 8 -11.92 1.88 2.31
C HIS A 8 -10.80 1.27 1.46
N ARG A 9 -11.10 0.28 0.61
CA ARG A 9 -10.09 -0.34 -0.27
C ARG A 9 -9.53 0.67 -1.27
N ARG A 10 -10.39 1.48 -1.89
CA ARG A 10 -9.99 2.55 -2.82
C ARG A 10 -9.20 3.66 -2.13
N GLN A 11 -9.58 4.03 -0.90
CA GLN A 11 -8.82 4.98 -0.08
C GLN A 11 -7.39 4.50 0.14
N ARG A 12 -7.22 3.20 0.45
CA ARG A 12 -5.91 2.62 0.71
C ARG A 12 -5.01 2.63 -0.53
N GLU A 13 -5.55 2.25 -1.69
CA GLU A 13 -4.81 2.34 -2.96
C GLU A 13 -4.33 3.77 -3.26
N ARG A 14 -5.19 4.77 -3.04
CA ARG A 14 -4.80 6.18 -3.20
C ARG A 14 -3.66 6.57 -2.27
N GLN A 15 -3.70 6.14 -1.01
CA GLN A 15 -2.64 6.44 -0.04
C GLN A 15 -1.33 5.73 -0.37
N VAL A 16 -1.38 4.49 -0.87
CA VAL A 16 -0.20 3.77 -1.37
C VAL A 16 0.43 4.56 -2.52
N LEU A 17 -0.35 4.92 -3.55
CA LEU A 17 0.16 5.67 -4.70
C LEU A 17 0.69 7.06 -4.34
N ALA A 18 0.04 7.75 -3.40
CA ALA A 18 0.49 9.05 -2.90
C ALA A 18 1.76 8.96 -2.04
N GLY A 19 2.03 7.81 -1.43
CA GLY A 19 3.20 7.57 -0.60
C GLY A 19 4.46 7.16 -1.38
N LEU A 20 4.33 6.87 -2.67
CA LEU A 20 5.46 6.50 -3.54
C LEU A 20 6.28 7.73 -3.99
N PRO A 21 7.60 7.59 -4.20
CA PRO A 21 8.38 6.35 -4.08
C PRO A 21 8.70 5.98 -2.62
N ALA A 22 8.54 4.71 -2.27
CA ALA A 22 8.81 4.20 -0.92
C ALA A 22 8.99 2.66 -0.89
N THR A 23 9.51 2.12 0.20
CA THR A 23 9.47 0.68 0.51
C THR A 23 8.13 0.28 1.16
N VAL A 24 7.85 -1.02 1.24
CA VAL A 24 6.65 -1.54 1.94
C VAL A 24 6.61 -1.07 3.39
N ASP A 25 7.74 -1.10 4.09
CA ASP A 25 7.80 -0.71 5.51
C ASP A 25 7.59 0.79 5.69
N GLN A 26 8.20 1.62 4.83
CA GLN A 26 7.99 3.07 4.83
C GLN A 26 6.52 3.43 4.55
N LEU A 27 5.91 2.77 3.58
CA LEU A 27 4.49 2.94 3.29
C LEU A 27 3.65 2.50 4.48
N THR A 28 3.93 1.33 5.05
CA THR A 28 3.19 0.79 6.20
C THR A 28 3.23 1.77 7.38
N ALA A 29 4.40 2.29 7.73
CA ALA A 29 4.57 3.27 8.80
C ALA A 29 3.81 4.59 8.54
N LYS A 30 3.77 5.06 7.28
CA LYS A 30 3.02 6.27 6.89
C LYS A 30 1.50 6.06 6.86
N ILE A 31 1.06 4.87 6.47
CA ILE A 31 -0.34 4.53 6.16
C ILE A 31 -1.08 4.02 7.41
N TYR A 32 -0.34 3.45 8.36
CA TYR A 32 -0.85 2.82 9.58
C TYR A 32 -0.13 3.39 10.81
N THR A 33 -0.36 4.68 11.10
CA THR A 33 0.27 5.41 12.21
C THR A 33 -0.18 4.93 13.59
N ASP A 34 -1.44 4.52 13.72
CA ASP A 34 -2.08 4.17 15.01
C ASP A 34 -2.41 2.68 15.12
N VAL A 35 -1.68 1.82 14.40
CA VAL A 35 -1.89 0.37 14.44
C VAL A 35 -1.04 -0.25 15.54
N PRO A 36 -1.64 -1.07 16.43
CA PRO A 36 -0.92 -1.87 17.41
C PRO A 36 0.26 -2.64 16.79
N SER A 37 1.41 -2.67 17.46
CA SER A 37 2.65 -3.26 16.92
C SER A 37 2.49 -4.72 16.47
N ASN A 38 1.64 -5.49 17.14
CA ASN A 38 1.30 -6.87 16.78
C ASN A 38 0.53 -7.00 15.45
N LEU A 39 -0.09 -5.92 14.96
CA LEU A 39 -0.83 -5.88 13.69
C LEU A 39 -0.01 -5.28 12.54
N VAL A 40 1.15 -4.70 12.80
CA VAL A 40 2.05 -4.14 11.78
C VAL A 40 2.43 -5.17 10.70
N PRO A 41 2.74 -6.45 11.01
CA PRO A 41 3.03 -7.45 9.99
C PRO A 41 1.84 -7.70 9.04
N MET A 42 0.61 -7.66 9.57
CA MET A 42 -0.61 -7.79 8.77
C MET A 42 -0.82 -6.54 7.90
N ALA A 43 -0.58 -5.36 8.45
CA ALA A 43 -0.64 -4.10 7.71
C ALA A 43 0.35 -4.08 6.54
N ALA A 44 1.59 -4.53 6.75
CA ALA A 44 2.62 -4.65 5.71
C ALA A 44 2.22 -5.63 4.60
N ARG A 45 1.61 -6.78 4.96
CA ARG A 45 1.04 -7.71 3.98
C ARG A 45 -0.04 -7.05 3.10
N ASN A 46 -0.92 -6.23 3.71
CA ASN A 46 -1.94 -5.49 2.96
C ASN A 46 -1.32 -4.46 2.00
N VAL A 47 -0.28 -3.74 2.42
CA VAL A 47 0.44 -2.79 1.54
C VAL A 47 1.11 -3.52 0.38
N ARG A 48 1.80 -4.64 0.66
CA ARG A 48 2.44 -5.47 -0.37
C ARG A 48 1.43 -5.96 -1.40
N ALA A 49 0.32 -6.56 -0.97
CA ALA A 49 -0.72 -7.04 -1.87
C ALA A 49 -1.31 -5.92 -2.74
N CYS A 50 -1.41 -4.70 -2.19
CA CYS A 50 -1.85 -3.53 -2.94
C CYS A 50 -0.84 -3.12 -4.01
N LEU A 51 0.45 -3.12 -3.70
CA LEU A 51 1.53 -2.82 -4.65
C LEU A 51 1.63 -3.87 -5.77
N GLU A 52 1.56 -5.16 -5.43
CA GLU A 52 1.55 -6.27 -6.40
C GLU A 52 0.37 -6.16 -7.37
N LYS A 53 -0.83 -5.81 -6.87
CA LYS A 53 -1.98 -5.52 -7.72
C LYS A 53 -1.71 -4.34 -8.66
N LEU A 54 -1.20 -3.23 -8.13
CA LEU A 54 -0.91 -2.02 -8.92
C LEU A 54 0.19 -2.28 -9.97
N GLU A 55 1.13 -3.17 -9.69
CA GLU A 55 2.16 -3.60 -10.64
C GLU A 55 1.59 -4.47 -11.74
N ALA A 56 0.72 -5.41 -11.41
CA ALA A 56 -0.02 -6.19 -12.41
C ALA A 56 -0.90 -5.29 -13.31
N GLU A 57 -1.37 -4.15 -12.79
CA GLU A 57 -2.07 -3.11 -13.56
C GLU A 57 -1.12 -2.17 -14.35
N GLY A 58 0.20 -2.34 -14.22
CA GLY A 58 1.20 -1.50 -14.89
C GLY A 58 1.37 -0.09 -14.30
N ARG A 59 0.77 0.19 -13.13
CA ARG A 59 0.71 1.55 -12.54
C ARG A 59 1.90 1.86 -11.64
N VAL A 60 2.57 0.83 -11.13
CA VAL A 60 3.78 0.94 -10.33
C VAL A 60 4.80 -0.08 -10.82
N THR A 61 6.06 0.15 -10.47
CA THR A 61 7.17 -0.76 -10.68
C THR A 61 8.05 -0.77 -9.44
N HIS A 62 8.79 -1.84 -9.22
CA HIS A 62 9.75 -1.94 -8.13
C HIS A 62 11.15 -2.30 -8.62
N SER A 63 12.16 -1.87 -7.87
CA SER A 63 13.55 -2.26 -8.04
C SER A 63 14.13 -2.57 -6.67
N GLY A 64 14.39 -3.85 -6.42
CA GLY A 64 14.67 -4.35 -5.07
C GLY A 64 13.48 -4.09 -4.15
N GLU A 65 13.70 -3.38 -3.05
CA GLU A 65 12.65 -3.05 -2.08
C GLU A 65 11.91 -1.74 -2.40
N GLN A 66 12.40 -0.98 -3.38
CA GLN A 66 11.92 0.36 -3.67
C GLN A 66 10.81 0.34 -4.73
N TRP A 67 9.63 0.81 -4.37
CA TRP A 67 8.49 0.97 -5.27
C TRP A 67 8.40 2.39 -5.81
N ARG A 68 7.90 2.53 -7.04
CA ARG A 68 7.74 3.81 -7.76
C ARG A 68 6.51 3.75 -8.66
N ARG A 69 5.91 4.90 -8.98
CA ARG A 69 4.84 4.95 -10.00
C ARG A 69 5.45 4.78 -11.40
N THR A 70 4.77 4.04 -12.26
CA THR A 70 5.08 4.04 -13.70
C THR A 70 4.67 5.40 -14.26
N ALA A 71 5.53 5.99 -15.09
CA ALA A 71 5.29 7.29 -15.72
C ALA A 71 4.17 7.21 -16.76
#